data_AF-A0AAW2E5K5-F1
#
_entry.id   AF-A0AAW2E5K5-F1
#
_cell.length_a   1.000
_cell.length_b   1.000
_cell.length_c   1.000
_cell.angle_alpha   90.00
_cell.angle_beta   90.00
_cell.angle_gamma   90.00
#
_symmetry.space_group_name_H-M   'P 1'
#
loop_
_entity.id
_entity.type
_entity.pdbx_description
1 polymer ?
#
loop_
_entity_poly.entity_id
_entity_poly.type
_entity_poly.pdbx_seq_one_letter_code
_entity_poly.pdbx_strand_id
1 'polypeptide(L)'
;MDRWTRALPTVQPYYAVKCNPNLSFLGAMAALGSNFDCASQAEIESILSLGVSPDRIIFANPCKAESHIKYAASVGVHLMTFDLLKFINLSFFNGGTLSAQGKR
;
A
#
# COMPACT_ATOMS: atom_id res chain seq x y z
N MET A 1 -13.50 12.55 5.35
CA MET A 1 -13.30 12.25 3.92
C MET A 1 -14.01 13.24 3.00
N ASP A 2 -15.21 13.71 3.35
CA ASP A 2 -16.03 14.59 2.48
C ASP A 2 -15.33 15.84 1.93
N ARG A 3 -14.48 16.49 2.75
CA ARG A 3 -13.71 17.65 2.28
C ARG A 3 -12.70 17.26 1.20
N TRP A 4 -12.05 16.10 1.32
CA TRP A 4 -11.11 15.60 0.33
C TRP A 4 -11.83 15.28 -0.98
N THR A 5 -12.90 14.47 -0.92
CA THR A 5 -13.64 14.04 -2.11
C THR A 5 -14.24 15.22 -2.88
N ARG A 6 -14.67 16.29 -2.18
CA ARG A 6 -15.16 17.50 -2.83
C ARG A 6 -14.04 18.34 -3.46
N ALA A 7 -12.88 18.44 -2.82
CA ALA A 7 -11.77 19.24 -3.30
C ALA A 7 -10.96 18.54 -4.40
N LEU A 8 -10.86 17.21 -4.35
CA LEU A 8 -10.04 16.37 -5.22
C LEU A 8 -10.84 15.14 -5.69
N PRO A 9 -11.88 15.33 -6.53
CA PRO A 9 -12.83 14.26 -6.87
C PRO A 9 -12.22 13.10 -7.67
N THR A 10 -11.11 13.33 -8.36
CA THR A 10 -10.41 12.32 -9.17
C THR A 10 -9.23 11.68 -8.43
N VAL A 11 -8.94 12.09 -7.20
CA VAL A 11 -7.78 11.61 -6.43
C VAL A 11 -8.25 10.71 -5.30
N GLN A 12 -7.91 9.42 -5.39
CA GLN A 12 -8.14 8.49 -4.30
C GLN A 12 -7.06 8.67 -3.21
N PRO A 13 -7.45 8.93 -1.95
CA PRO A 13 -6.49 9.10 -0.87
C PRO A 13 -5.93 7.74 -0.41
N TYR A 14 -4.60 7.67 -0.30
CA TYR A 14 -3.88 6.60 0.38
C TYR A 14 -3.31 7.15 1.68
N TYR A 15 -3.91 6.81 2.81
CA TYR A 15 -3.48 7.28 4.12
C TYR A 15 -2.16 6.61 4.51
N ALA A 16 -1.14 7.42 4.82
CA ALA A 16 0.15 6.93 5.27
C ALA A 16 0.04 6.39 6.71
N VAL A 17 0.08 5.07 6.87
CA VAL A 17 -0.14 4.39 8.15
C VAL A 17 0.85 4.84 9.22
N LYS A 18 2.12 5.05 8.84
CA LYS A 18 3.19 5.58 9.69
C LYS A 18 2.86 6.89 10.42
N CYS A 19 1.91 7.69 9.91
CA CYS A 19 1.52 8.95 10.55
C CYS A 19 0.73 8.73 11.84
N ASN A 20 -0.10 7.70 11.90
CA ASN A 20 -0.82 7.27 13.10
C ASN A 20 -1.27 5.81 12.95
N PRO A 21 -0.54 4.85 13.55
CA PRO A 21 -0.83 3.42 13.40
C PRO A 21 -1.97 2.91 14.31
N ASN A 22 -2.71 3.80 14.98
CA ASN A 22 -3.81 3.39 15.85
C ASN A 22 -4.90 2.63 15.07
N LEU A 23 -5.14 1.37 15.45
CA LEU A 23 -6.07 0.48 14.73
C LEU A 23 -7.51 1.00 14.67
N SER A 24 -8.00 1.67 15.73
CA SER A 24 -9.35 2.24 15.73
C SER A 24 -9.48 3.39 14.73
N PHE A 25 -8.45 4.25 14.65
CA PHE A 25 -8.38 5.31 13.66
C PHE A 25 -8.30 4.75 12.23
N LEU A 26 -7.43 3.76 12.01
CA LEU A 26 -7.29 3.09 10.70
C LEU A 26 -8.59 2.40 10.28
N GLY A 27 -9.28 1.73 11.21
CA GLY A 27 -10.59 1.13 10.97
C GLY A 27 -11.65 2.16 10.59
N ALA A 28 -11.68 3.31 11.26
CA ALA A 28 -12.57 4.41 10.89
C ALA A 28 -12.25 4.96 9.48
N MET A 29 -10.97 5.12 9.15
CA MET A 29 -10.54 5.54 7.81
C MET A 29 -10.91 4.51 6.73
N ALA A 30 -10.79 3.22 7.03
CA ALA A 30 -11.18 2.14 6.14
C ALA A 30 -12.69 2.16 5.86
N ALA A 31 -13.51 2.36 6.89
CA ALA A 31 -14.97 2.48 6.79
C ALA A 31 -15.41 3.72 6.00
N LEU A 32 -14.63 4.80 6.06
CA LEU A 32 -14.85 6.02 5.25
C LEU A 32 -14.32 5.90 3.81
N GLY A 33 -13.82 4.72 3.39
CA GLY A 33 -13.36 4.47 2.02
C GLY A 33 -11.92 4.88 1.73
N SER A 34 -11.07 5.14 2.74
CA SER A 34 -9.65 5.45 2.52
C SER A 34 -8.85 4.24 2.04
N ASN A 35 -7.93 4.43 1.11
CA ASN A 35 -6.89 3.44 0.84
C ASN A 35 -5.69 3.68 1.79
N PHE A 36 -4.66 2.84 1.73
CA PHE A 36 -3.54 2.85 2.67
C PHE A 36 -2.17 2.80 2.00
N ASP A 37 -1.29 3.70 2.40
CA ASP A 37 0.15 3.66 2.12
C ASP A 37 0.85 3.00 3.30
N CYS A 38 1.42 1.83 3.04
CA CYS A 38 2.22 1.06 3.98
C CYS A 38 3.70 1.12 3.60
N ALA A 39 4.56 1.30 4.59
CA ALA A 39 6.02 1.37 4.48
C ALA A 39 6.72 0.13 5.06
N SER A 40 6.00 -0.77 5.74
CA SER A 40 6.53 -2.00 6.32
C SER A 40 5.55 -3.17 6.25
N GLN A 41 6.08 -4.39 6.43
CA GLN A 41 5.27 -5.60 6.55
C GLN A 41 4.25 -5.51 7.70
N ALA A 42 4.65 -4.99 8.86
CA ALA A 42 3.76 -4.85 10.03
C ALA A 42 2.58 -3.89 9.77
N GLU A 43 2.80 -2.85 8.95
CA GLU A 43 1.71 -1.96 8.55
C GLU A 43 0.74 -2.64 7.58
N ILE A 44 1.25 -3.47 6.65
CA ILE A 44 0.40 -4.29 5.76
C ILE A 44 -0.44 -5.25 6.60
N GLU A 45 0.17 -5.98 7.53
CA GLU A 45 -0.52 -6.89 8.46
C GLU A 45 -1.61 -6.18 9.26
N SER A 46 -1.31 -4.99 9.78
CA SER A 46 -2.28 -4.19 10.53
C SER A 46 -3.51 -3.84 9.68
N ILE A 47 -3.31 -3.41 8.44
CA ILE A 47 -4.43 -3.06 7.54
C ILE A 47 -5.22 -4.29 7.11
N LEU A 48 -4.55 -5.41 6.80
CA LEU A 48 -5.22 -6.67 6.46
C LEU A 48 -6.03 -7.23 7.64
N SER A 49 -5.54 -7.08 8.88
CA SER A 49 -6.26 -7.49 10.09
C SER A 49 -7.60 -6.76 10.29
N LEU A 50 -7.75 -5.57 9.69
CA LEU A 50 -8.99 -4.79 9.69
C LEU A 50 -9.97 -5.22 8.58
N GLY A 51 -9.65 -6.28 7.82
CA GLY A 51 -10.46 -6.80 6.72
C GLY A 51 -10.42 -5.95 5.45
N VAL A 52 -9.43 -5.07 5.32
CA VAL A 52 -9.24 -4.24 4.11
C VAL A 52 -8.68 -5.09 2.97
N SER A 53 -9.25 -4.96 1.77
CA SER A 53 -8.74 -5.65 0.57
C SER A 53 -7.28 -5.24 0.26
N PRO A 54 -6.40 -6.19 -0.09
CA PRO A 54 -5.03 -5.91 -0.52
C PRO A 54 -4.92 -4.88 -1.67
N ASP A 55 -5.92 -4.81 -2.55
CA ASP A 55 -5.96 -3.86 -3.68
C ASP A 55 -6.03 -2.39 -3.23
N ARG A 56 -6.38 -2.14 -1.97
CA ARG A 56 -6.42 -0.80 -1.36
C ARG A 56 -5.11 -0.44 -0.65
N ILE A 57 -4.06 -1.24 -0.81
CA ILE A 57 -2.76 -1.04 -0.17
C ILE A 57 -1.69 -0.75 -1.23
N ILE A 58 -0.91 0.30 -0.99
CA ILE A 58 0.34 0.55 -1.72
C ILE A 58 1.51 0.31 -0.77
N PHE A 59 2.45 -0.53 -1.17
CA PHE A 59 3.71 -0.68 -0.45
C PHE A 59 4.70 0.41 -0.92
N ALA A 60 4.58 1.63 -0.40
CA ALA A 60 5.21 2.83 -0.96
C ALA A 60 6.58 3.20 -0.36
N ASN A 61 7.25 2.28 0.34
CA ASN A 61 8.65 2.40 0.73
C ASN A 61 9.55 1.96 -0.44
N PRO A 62 10.47 2.77 -0.98
CA PRO A 62 11.36 2.33 -2.07
C PRO A 62 12.36 1.24 -1.63
N CYS A 63 12.94 1.38 -0.43
CA CYS A 63 13.96 0.48 0.11
C CYS A 63 13.32 -0.65 0.94
N LYS A 64 12.86 -1.70 0.25
CA LYS A 64 12.20 -2.88 0.85
C LYS A 64 13.18 -4.05 0.94
N ALA A 65 13.13 -4.79 2.04
CA ALA A 65 13.79 -6.09 2.12
C ALA A 65 13.09 -7.08 1.16
N GLU A 66 13.86 -7.97 0.52
CA GLU A 66 13.31 -8.98 -0.39
C GLU A 66 12.26 -9.86 0.30
N SER A 67 12.47 -10.20 1.58
CA SER A 67 11.48 -10.92 2.40
C SER A 67 10.15 -10.19 2.49
N HIS A 68 10.16 -8.87 2.67
CA HIS A 68 8.94 -8.06 2.76
C HIS A 68 8.23 -7.96 1.40
N ILE A 69 8.98 -7.92 0.29
CA ILE A 69 8.40 -7.93 -1.07
C ILE A 69 7.69 -9.27 -1.32
N LYS A 70 8.36 -10.39 -0.99
CA LYS A 70 7.76 -11.73 -1.10
C LYS A 70 6.51 -11.87 -0.24
N TYR A 71 6.57 -11.35 0.99
CA TYR A 71 5.41 -11.31 1.87
C TYR A 71 4.25 -10.53 1.25
N ALA A 72 4.49 -9.29 0.82
CA ALA A 72 3.46 -8.45 0.19
C ALA A 72 2.80 -9.16 -1.00
N ALA A 73 3.58 -9.78 -1.88
CA ALA A 73 3.05 -10.57 -2.99
C ALA A 73 2.21 -11.77 -2.52
N SER A 74 2.64 -12.48 -1.47
CA SER A 74 1.92 -13.65 -0.94
C SER A 74 0.56 -13.31 -0.33
N VAL A 75 0.38 -12.07 0.14
CA VAL A 75 -0.90 -11.58 0.70
C VAL A 75 -1.71 -10.72 -0.28
N GLY A 76 -1.32 -10.69 -1.56
CA GLY A 76 -2.04 -10.00 -2.63
C GLY A 76 -1.76 -8.50 -2.77
N VAL A 77 -0.75 -7.95 -2.07
CA VAL A 77 -0.34 -6.55 -2.22
C VAL A 77 0.63 -6.45 -3.39
N HIS A 78 0.10 -5.99 -4.52
CA HIS A 78 0.81 -5.98 -5.81
C HIS A 78 1.32 -4.60 -6.24
N LEU A 79 0.80 -3.51 -5.64
CA LEU A 79 1.19 -2.15 -5.98
C LEU A 79 2.30 -1.67 -5.03
N MET A 80 3.48 -1.37 -5.60
CA MET A 80 4.64 -0.92 -4.85
C MET A 80 5.44 0.15 -5.60
N THR A 81 6.23 0.94 -4.85
CA THR A 81 7.13 1.95 -5.44
C THR A 81 8.56 1.46 -5.48
N PHE A 82 9.36 1.99 -6.40
CA PHE A 82 10.78 1.72 -6.52
C PHE A 82 11.49 2.97 -7.06
N ASP A 83 12.76 3.11 -6.75
CA ASP A 83 13.64 4.22 -7.16
C ASP A 83 14.89 3.75 -7.92
N LEU A 84 15.27 2.47 -7.76
CA LEU A 84 16.43 1.87 -8.41
C LEU A 84 16.03 0.71 -9.32
N LEU A 85 16.61 0.68 -10.54
CA LEU A 85 16.36 -0.35 -11.55
C LEU A 85 16.60 -1.78 -11.04
N LYS A 86 17.52 -1.96 -10.08
CA LYS A 86 17.82 -3.27 -9.47
C LYS A 86 16.59 -3.94 -8.82
N PHE A 87 15.58 -3.16 -8.41
CA PHE A 87 14.38 -3.68 -7.76
C PHE A 87 13.32 -4.18 -8.76
N ILE A 88 13.49 -3.90 -10.06
CA ILE A 88 12.58 -4.34 -11.12
C ILE A 88 12.66 -5.86 -11.28
N ASN A 89 13.86 -6.46 -11.29
CA ASN A 89 14.01 -7.90 -11.50
C ASN A 89 13.49 -8.76 -10.34
N LEU A 90 13.42 -8.20 -9.12
CA LEU A 90 12.87 -8.89 -7.94
C LEU A 90 11.34 -9.03 -7.99
N SER A 91 10.65 -8.26 -8.82
CA SER A 91 9.19 -8.22 -8.90
C SER A 91 8.61 -9.03 -10.09
N PHE A 92 9.44 -9.52 -11.02
CA PHE A 92 8.97 -10.28 -12.20
C PHE A 92 8.75 -11.79 -11.98
N PHE A 93 8.91 -12.32 -10.77
CA PHE A 93 8.73 -13.74 -10.51
C PHE A 93 7.28 -14.09 -10.13
N ASN A 94 6.59 -14.75 -11.07
CA ASN A 94 5.26 -15.40 -11.04
C ASN A 94 4.11 -14.67 -11.75
N GLY A 95 4.15 -14.62 -13.08
CA GLY A 95 2.97 -14.75 -13.98
C GLY A 95 1.82 -13.74 -13.88
N GLY A 96 1.83 -12.81 -12.93
CA GLY A 96 0.84 -11.77 -12.74
C GLY A 96 1.45 -10.41 -13.04
N THR A 97 0.83 -9.67 -13.96
CA THR A 97 1.17 -8.28 -14.27
C THR A 97 1.07 -7.41 -13.02
N LEU A 98 2.21 -7.06 -12.42
CA LEU A 98 2.30 -6.04 -11.37
C LEU A 98 2.28 -4.66 -12.02
N SER A 99 1.40 -3.78 -11.55
CA SER A 99 1.44 -2.36 -11.91
C SER A 99 2.46 -1.66 -11.01
N ALA A 100 3.50 -1.08 -11.61
CA ALA A 100 4.56 -0.40 -10.89
C ALA A 100 4.55 1.09 -11.27
N GLN A 101 4.52 1.99 -10.28
CA GLN A 101 4.65 3.43 -10.50
C GLN A 101 5.98 3.94 -9.93
N GLY A 102 6.83 4.46 -10.81
CA GLY A 102 8.04 5.18 -10.40
C GLY A 102 7.67 6.51 -9.74
N LYS A 103 8.27 6.81 -8.59
CA LYS A 103 8.24 8.17 -8.05
C LYS A 103 9.13 9.03 -8.95
N ARG A 104 8.55 10.04 -9.62
CA ARG A 104 9.29 11.09 -10.33
C ARG A 104 9.93 12.03 -9.33
#